data_AF-A0A3D0I7Q5-F1
#
_entry.id   AF-A0A3D0I7Q5-F1
#
_cell.length_a   1.000
_cell.length_b   1.000
_cell.length_c   1.000
_cell.angle_alpha   90.00
_cell.angle_beta   90.00
_cell.angle_gamma   90.00
#
_symmetry.space_group_name_H-M   'P 1'
#
loop_
_entity.id
_entity.type
_entity.pdbx_description
1 polymer ?
#
loop_
_entity_poly.entity_id
_entity_poly.type
_entity_poly.pdbx_seq_one_letter_code
_entity_poly.pdbx_strand_id
1 'polypeptide(L)'
;MSCEERAEEILEYAAGGLDTSEREALARHLATGCPRCAGSLAEAESVLAHLALSLTPLDPSLDVRARLLARLEGAAGASPPLGEPVPRRVPAQRRVRIWPHAVSVALAAGLGAVVIYFGVAVPLVRDRDTLRTEREALANRERTLERDLAERDQRIGKMESDASRTTETVRMMRSPEVEVLPLRGSASQPGALGRLFFDRARGRWYLHASRLRPAGPGKTYELWFINSAQQKIPAATFDVDDNGEATLLVDLPENVGTLALVAVTDEPSGGVKQPTGEIQLAGQLTTPQS
;
A
#
# COMPACT_ATOMS: atom_id res chain seq x y z
N MET A 1 -50.47 -22.83 -0.17
CA MET A 1 -49.09 -22.42 0.05
C MET A 1 -48.29 -22.72 -1.20
N SER A 2 -47.74 -21.68 -1.82
CA SER A 2 -46.83 -21.81 -2.95
C SER A 2 -45.48 -22.36 -2.49
N CYS A 3 -44.65 -22.84 -3.41
CA CYS A 3 -43.27 -23.25 -3.07
C CYS A 3 -42.38 -22.07 -2.65
N GLU A 4 -42.81 -20.84 -2.93
CA GLU A 4 -42.07 -19.61 -2.60
C GLU A 4 -42.32 -19.19 -1.16
N GLU A 5 -43.57 -19.28 -0.69
CA GLU A 5 -43.95 -19.06 0.71
C GLU A 5 -43.28 -20.07 1.67
N ARG A 6 -43.03 -21.29 1.19
CA ARG A 6 -42.39 -22.36 1.99
C ARG A 6 -40.88 -22.22 2.11
N ALA A 7 -40.24 -21.32 1.36
CA ALA A 7 -38.79 -21.17 1.39
C ALA A 7 -38.28 -20.68 2.75
N GLU A 8 -39.06 -19.83 3.43
CA GLU A 8 -38.72 -19.31 4.76
C GLU A 8 -38.85 -20.40 5.83
N GLU A 9 -39.86 -21.27 5.72
CA GLU A 9 -40.09 -22.41 6.64
C GLU A 9 -39.00 -23.50 6.53
N ILE A 10 -38.30 -23.60 5.40
CA ILE A 10 -37.32 -24.68 5.15
C ILE A 10 -36.09 -24.58 6.06
N LEU A 11 -35.60 -23.37 6.36
CA LEU A 11 -34.46 -23.22 7.26
C LEU A 11 -34.83 -23.62 8.69
N GLU A 12 -36.03 -23.22 9.15
CA GLU A 12 -36.56 -23.61 10.46
C GLU A 12 -36.84 -25.10 10.54
N TYR A 13 -37.32 -25.72 9.45
CA TYR A 13 -37.48 -27.16 9.35
C TYR A 13 -36.13 -27.89 9.50
N ALA A 14 -35.09 -27.42 8.80
CA ALA A 14 -33.75 -27.99 8.83
C ALA A 14 -33.08 -27.81 10.22
N ALA A 15 -33.27 -26.65 10.86
CA ALA A 15 -32.80 -26.38 12.22
C ALA A 15 -33.65 -27.08 13.30
N GLY A 16 -34.77 -27.70 12.92
CA GLY A 16 -35.68 -28.38 13.82
C GLY A 16 -36.57 -27.46 14.67
N GLY A 17 -36.74 -26.21 14.28
CA GLY A 17 -37.49 -25.17 14.99
C GLY A 17 -38.99 -25.09 14.70
N LEU A 18 -39.49 -25.72 13.62
CA LEU A 18 -40.93 -25.71 13.30
C LEU A 18 -41.78 -26.47 14.31
N ASP A 19 -43.03 -26.02 14.45
CA ASP A 19 -44.04 -26.72 15.24
C ASP A 19 -44.39 -28.10 14.63
N THR A 20 -45.08 -28.94 15.40
CA THR A 20 -45.37 -30.32 14.96
C THR A 20 -46.28 -30.35 13.72
N SER A 21 -47.23 -29.42 13.61
CA SER A 21 -48.21 -29.38 12.54
C SER A 21 -47.62 -28.84 11.22
N GLU A 22 -46.76 -27.84 11.31
CA GLU A 22 -46.01 -27.22 10.22
C GLU A 22 -44.97 -28.19 9.66
N ARG A 23 -44.24 -28.87 10.57
CA ARG A 23 -43.29 -29.92 10.19
C ARG A 23 -43.97 -31.04 9.40
N GLU A 24 -45.13 -31.53 9.85
CA GLU A 24 -45.88 -32.56 9.15
C GLU A 24 -46.44 -32.07 7.80
N ALA A 25 -46.87 -30.80 7.71
CA ALA A 25 -47.33 -30.22 6.46
C ALA A 25 -46.19 -30.11 5.42
N LEU A 26 -45.01 -29.68 5.85
CA LEU A 26 -43.85 -29.57 4.98
C LEU A 26 -43.26 -30.94 4.61
N ALA A 27 -43.20 -31.89 5.55
CA ALA A 27 -42.77 -33.26 5.28
C ALA A 27 -43.66 -33.97 4.26
N ARG A 28 -44.99 -33.79 4.36
CA ARG A 28 -45.94 -34.30 3.35
C ARG A 28 -45.69 -33.68 1.97
N HIS A 29 -45.38 -32.38 1.92
CA HIS A 29 -45.05 -31.72 0.66
C HIS A 29 -43.73 -32.25 0.06
N LEU A 30 -42.69 -32.42 0.87
CA LEU A 30 -41.41 -33.01 0.42
C LEU A 30 -41.60 -34.45 -0.09
N ALA A 31 -42.47 -35.23 0.55
CA ALA A 31 -42.81 -36.58 0.10
C ALA A 31 -43.49 -36.62 -1.28
N THR A 32 -44.03 -35.51 -1.78
CA THR A 32 -44.53 -35.43 -3.17
C THR A 32 -43.41 -35.37 -4.22
N GLY A 33 -42.15 -35.18 -3.82
CA GLY A 33 -41.00 -35.13 -4.71
C GLY A 33 -40.74 -33.77 -5.36
N CYS A 34 -41.16 -32.67 -4.72
CA CYS A 34 -40.93 -31.31 -5.27
C CYS A 34 -39.42 -30.97 -5.33
N PRO A 35 -38.83 -30.77 -6.52
CA PRO A 35 -37.39 -30.56 -6.65
C PRO A 35 -36.92 -29.21 -6.08
N ARG A 36 -37.78 -28.18 -6.10
CA ARG A 36 -37.45 -26.84 -5.58
C ARG A 36 -37.29 -26.86 -4.06
N CYS A 37 -38.27 -27.43 -3.35
CA CYS A 37 -38.24 -27.54 -1.89
C CYS A 37 -37.19 -28.54 -1.42
N ALA A 38 -36.98 -29.64 -2.16
CA ALA A 38 -35.90 -30.58 -1.87
C ALA A 38 -34.51 -29.95 -2.05
N GLY A 39 -34.30 -29.17 -3.11
CA GLY A 39 -33.04 -28.44 -3.33
C GLY A 39 -32.78 -27.40 -2.24
N SER A 40 -33.81 -26.64 -1.86
CA SER A 40 -33.70 -25.62 -0.80
C SER A 40 -33.42 -26.25 0.57
N LEU A 41 -34.00 -27.43 0.85
CA LEU A 41 -33.71 -28.19 2.08
C LEU A 41 -32.26 -28.68 2.11
N ALA A 42 -31.77 -29.25 1.00
CA ALA A 42 -30.39 -29.71 0.92
C ALA A 42 -29.38 -28.55 1.08
N GLU A 43 -29.70 -27.37 0.55
CA GLU A 43 -28.90 -26.16 0.75
C GLU A 43 -28.89 -25.71 2.22
N ALA A 44 -30.06 -25.65 2.87
CA ALA A 44 -30.18 -25.32 4.28
C ALA A 44 -29.42 -26.30 5.20
N GLU A 45 -29.54 -27.61 4.94
CA GLU A 45 -28.81 -28.65 5.68
C GLU A 45 -27.29 -28.53 5.51
N SER A 46 -26.82 -28.19 4.31
CA SER A 46 -25.39 -27.94 4.04
C SER A 46 -24.86 -26.76 4.86
N VAL A 47 -25.60 -25.65 4.93
CA VAL A 47 -25.22 -24.48 5.73
C VAL A 47 -25.17 -24.83 7.23
N LEU A 48 -26.18 -25.53 7.74
CA LEU A 48 -26.21 -25.97 9.14
C LEU A 48 -25.07 -26.95 9.48
N ALA A 49 -24.67 -27.81 8.55
CA ALA A 49 -23.54 -28.71 8.73
C ALA A 49 -22.21 -27.96 8.96
N HIS A 50 -22.02 -26.79 8.34
CA HIS A 50 -20.84 -25.95 8.58
C HIS A 50 -20.83 -25.36 10.00
N LEU A 51 -22.00 -25.02 10.55
CA LEU A 51 -22.09 -24.58 11.94
C LEU A 51 -21.68 -25.70 12.90
N ALA A 52 -22.11 -26.94 12.65
CA ALA A 52 -21.73 -28.09 13.47
C ALA A 52 -20.20 -28.31 13.51
N LEU A 53 -19.49 -28.00 12.42
CA LEU A 53 -18.03 -28.09 12.34
C LEU A 53 -17.29 -26.98 13.10
N SER A 54 -17.97 -25.88 13.43
CA SER A 54 -17.38 -24.78 14.22
C SER A 54 -17.50 -24.98 15.72
N LEU A 55 -18.34 -25.92 16.16
CA LEU A 55 -18.50 -26.29 17.56
C LEU A 55 -17.33 -27.14 18.04
N THR A 56 -16.99 -27.02 19.33
CA THR A 56 -15.98 -27.89 19.96
C THR A 56 -16.47 -29.34 19.97
N PRO A 57 -15.72 -30.31 19.42
CA PRO A 57 -16.10 -31.71 19.45
C PRO A 57 -16.21 -32.24 20.89
N LEU A 58 -17.29 -32.94 21.20
CA LEU A 58 -17.48 -33.67 22.45
C LEU A 58 -17.28 -35.17 22.17
N ASP A 59 -16.33 -35.80 22.85
CA ASP A 59 -16.13 -37.23 22.73
C ASP A 59 -17.33 -38.00 23.31
N PRO A 60 -18.00 -38.86 22.52
CA PRO A 60 -19.09 -39.68 23.03
C PRO A 60 -18.57 -40.73 24.01
N SER A 61 -19.38 -41.07 25.01
CA SER A 61 -19.05 -42.18 25.91
C SER A 61 -18.87 -43.50 25.14
N LEU A 62 -17.94 -44.35 25.61
CA LEU A 62 -17.64 -45.64 24.98
C LEU A 62 -18.87 -46.57 24.93
N ASP A 63 -19.77 -46.46 25.91
CA ASP A 63 -21.04 -47.21 25.97
C ASP A 63 -22.01 -46.81 24.83
N VAL A 64 -22.12 -45.52 24.51
CA VAL A 64 -22.95 -45.05 23.38
C VAL A 64 -22.41 -45.57 22.05
N ARG A 65 -21.08 -45.50 21.85
CA ARG A 65 -20.42 -46.01 20.64
C ARG A 65 -20.63 -47.52 20.49
N ALA A 66 -20.44 -48.28 21.57
CA ALA A 66 -20.64 -49.73 21.56
C ALA A 66 -22.08 -50.12 21.21
N ARG A 67 -23.08 -49.47 21.83
CA ARG A 67 -24.51 -49.69 21.52
C ARG A 67 -24.86 -49.39 20.08
N LEU A 68 -24.27 -48.34 19.49
CA LEU A 68 -24.51 -47.97 18.09
C LEU A 68 -23.94 -49.02 17.14
N LEU A 69 -22.69 -49.42 17.34
CA LEU A 69 -22.04 -50.44 16.50
C LEU A 69 -22.78 -51.78 16.56
N ALA A 70 -23.20 -52.21 17.75
CA ALA A 70 -24.01 -53.42 17.93
C ALA A 70 -25.36 -53.35 17.18
N ARG A 71 -26.01 -52.17 17.13
CA ARG A 71 -27.26 -51.99 16.34
C ARG A 71 -27.01 -52.06 14.84
N LEU A 72 -25.90 -51.53 14.34
CA LEU A 72 -25.56 -51.59 12.91
C LEU A 72 -25.26 -53.02 12.48
N GLU A 73 -24.56 -53.79 13.32
CA GLU A 73 -24.31 -55.21 13.09
C GLU A 73 -25.62 -56.02 13.12
N GLY A 74 -26.52 -55.73 14.05
CA GLY A 74 -27.86 -56.34 14.10
C GLY A 74 -28.76 -55.99 12.91
N ALA A 75 -28.68 -54.76 12.40
CA ALA A 75 -29.43 -54.32 11.22
C ALA A 75 -28.87 -54.94 9.92
N ALA A 76 -27.56 -55.16 9.83
CA ALA A 76 -26.93 -55.87 8.72
C ALA A 76 -27.37 -57.35 8.64
N GLY A 77 -27.72 -57.96 9.78
CA GLY A 77 -28.25 -59.31 9.87
C GLY A 77 -29.74 -59.46 9.51
N ALA A 78 -30.48 -58.35 9.37
CA ALA A 78 -31.93 -58.35 9.09
C ALA A 78 -32.27 -58.11 7.61
N SER A 79 -31.41 -58.53 6.68
CA SER A 79 -31.84 -58.69 5.28
C SER A 79 -32.81 -59.88 5.20
N PRO A 80 -34.03 -59.71 4.64
CA PRO A 80 -34.97 -60.82 4.56
C PRO A 80 -34.39 -61.93 3.66
N PRO A 81 -34.55 -63.21 4.02
CA PRO A 81 -34.07 -64.30 3.17
C PRO A 81 -34.84 -64.28 1.85
N LEU A 82 -34.11 -64.09 0.75
CA LEU A 82 -34.61 -64.34 -0.60
C LEU A 82 -35.04 -65.82 -0.66
N GLY A 83 -36.31 -66.04 -0.99
CA GLY A 83 -36.99 -67.34 -0.94
C GLY A 83 -36.29 -68.46 -1.73
N GLU A 84 -36.68 -69.69 -1.39
CA GLU A 84 -36.10 -70.93 -1.92
C GLU A 84 -36.02 -70.97 -3.45
N PRO A 85 -34.91 -71.47 -4.03
CA PRO A 85 -34.73 -71.57 -5.47
C PRO A 85 -35.56 -72.73 -6.04
N VAL A 86 -36.52 -72.40 -6.89
CA VAL A 86 -37.23 -73.36 -7.74
C VAL A 86 -36.23 -74.04 -8.70
N PRO A 87 -36.16 -75.39 -8.80
CA PRO A 87 -35.18 -76.05 -9.64
C PRO A 87 -35.55 -75.91 -11.12
N ARG A 88 -34.83 -75.04 -11.84
CA ARG A 88 -34.84 -75.01 -13.31
C ARG A 88 -33.86 -76.06 -13.85
N ARG A 89 -34.38 -76.99 -14.66
CA ARG A 89 -33.59 -77.95 -15.43
C ARG A 89 -32.64 -77.20 -16.37
N VAL A 90 -31.35 -77.51 -16.28
CA VAL A 90 -30.30 -76.97 -17.16
C VAL A 90 -30.23 -77.83 -18.43
N PRO A 91 -30.47 -77.30 -19.64
CA PRO A 91 -30.14 -78.03 -20.86
C PRO A 91 -28.62 -77.98 -21.10
N ALA A 92 -28.09 -79.07 -21.66
CA ALA A 92 -26.67 -79.29 -21.91
C ALA A 92 -26.00 -78.14 -22.66
N GLN A 93 -24.87 -77.68 -22.13
CA GLN A 93 -24.03 -76.62 -22.68
C GLN A 93 -23.52 -76.97 -24.08
N ARG A 94 -24.10 -76.32 -25.08
CA ARG A 94 -23.44 -76.13 -26.37
C ARG A 94 -22.37 -75.06 -26.18
N ARG A 95 -21.09 -75.41 -26.37
CA ARG A 95 -19.96 -74.46 -26.38
C ARG A 95 -20.25 -73.36 -27.40
N VAL A 96 -20.65 -72.18 -26.92
CA VAL A 96 -20.66 -70.96 -27.73
C VAL A 96 -19.39 -70.17 -27.38
N ARG A 97 -18.61 -69.96 -28.43
CA ARG A 97 -17.39 -69.16 -28.50
C ARG A 97 -17.67 -67.75 -27.99
N ILE A 98 -17.02 -67.39 -26.89
CA ILE A 98 -17.17 -66.10 -26.22
C ILE A 98 -16.16 -65.12 -26.83
N TRP A 99 -16.63 -64.07 -27.54
CA TRP A 99 -16.21 -62.65 -27.40
C TRP A 99 -16.96 -61.75 -28.43
N PRO A 100 -17.18 -60.42 -28.21
CA PRO A 100 -16.79 -59.53 -27.10
C PRO A 100 -17.92 -58.59 -26.57
N HIS A 101 -18.18 -58.55 -25.26
CA HIS A 101 -18.93 -57.45 -24.61
C HIS A 101 -18.06 -56.59 -23.67
N ALA A 102 -16.75 -56.86 -23.59
CA ALA A 102 -15.81 -56.05 -22.81
C ALA A 102 -15.67 -54.62 -23.35
N VAL A 103 -15.91 -54.40 -24.66
CA VAL A 103 -15.78 -53.09 -25.31
C VAL A 103 -16.92 -52.13 -24.87
N SER A 104 -18.12 -52.64 -24.63
CA SER A 104 -19.31 -51.81 -24.30
C SER A 104 -19.30 -51.28 -22.86
N VAL A 105 -18.79 -52.06 -21.90
CA VAL A 105 -18.65 -51.63 -20.49
C VAL A 105 -17.49 -50.63 -20.33
N ALA A 106 -16.39 -50.82 -21.08
CA ALA A 106 -15.27 -49.88 -21.10
C ALA A 106 -15.64 -48.51 -21.71
N LEU A 107 -16.48 -48.48 -22.75
CA LEU A 107 -16.98 -47.24 -23.36
C LEU A 107 -17.91 -46.44 -22.43
N ALA A 108 -18.80 -47.12 -21.68
CA ALA A 108 -19.71 -46.45 -20.74
C ALA A 108 -18.98 -45.86 -19.53
N ALA A 109 -17.97 -46.56 -18.99
CA ALA A 109 -17.12 -46.04 -17.92
C ALA A 109 -16.26 -44.84 -18.39
N GLY A 110 -15.76 -44.89 -19.65
CA GLY A 110 -15.05 -43.77 -20.27
C GLY A 110 -15.93 -42.52 -20.42
N LEU A 111 -17.19 -42.67 -20.86
CA LEU A 111 -18.14 -41.57 -20.97
C LEU A 111 -18.50 -40.95 -19.61
N GLY A 112 -18.68 -41.76 -18.57
CA GLY A 112 -18.91 -41.26 -17.20
C GLY A 112 -17.73 -40.44 -16.67
N ALA A 113 -16.49 -40.90 -16.89
CA ALA A 113 -15.29 -40.17 -16.51
C ALA A 113 -15.16 -38.84 -17.27
N VAL A 114 -15.53 -38.81 -18.57
CA VAL A 114 -15.57 -37.58 -19.37
C VAL A 114 -16.61 -36.61 -18.84
N VAL A 115 -17.83 -37.07 -18.53
CA VAL A 115 -18.88 -36.21 -17.97
C VAL A 115 -18.49 -35.66 -16.60
N ILE A 116 -17.87 -36.46 -15.73
CA ILE A 116 -17.36 -35.98 -14.42
C ILE A 116 -16.22 -34.98 -14.61
N TYR A 117 -15.28 -35.25 -15.53
CA TYR A 117 -14.17 -34.36 -15.84
C TYR A 117 -14.66 -33.01 -16.36
N PHE A 118 -15.56 -32.99 -17.34
CA PHE A 118 -16.10 -31.75 -17.90
C PHE A 118 -17.13 -31.05 -16.99
N GLY A 119 -17.88 -31.81 -16.19
CA GLY A 119 -18.92 -31.28 -15.30
C GLY A 119 -18.41 -30.79 -13.95
N VAL A 120 -17.28 -31.31 -13.46
CA VAL A 120 -16.74 -30.98 -12.13
C VAL A 120 -15.30 -30.46 -12.21
N ALA A 121 -14.38 -31.19 -12.84
CA ALA A 121 -12.96 -30.80 -12.83
C ALA A 121 -12.70 -29.50 -13.61
N VAL A 122 -13.30 -29.34 -14.80
CA VAL A 122 -13.16 -28.13 -15.61
C VAL A 122 -13.73 -26.88 -14.92
N PRO A 123 -14.96 -26.85 -14.38
CA PRO A 123 -15.46 -25.68 -13.65
C PRO A 123 -14.63 -25.36 -12.40
N LEU A 124 -14.18 -26.36 -11.62
CA LEU A 124 -13.30 -26.10 -10.46
C LEU A 124 -11.96 -25.48 -10.86
N VAL A 125 -11.39 -25.86 -12.02
CA VAL A 125 -10.17 -25.24 -12.54
C VAL A 125 -10.44 -23.80 -12.96
N ARG A 126 -11.57 -23.52 -13.63
CA ARG A 126 -11.97 -22.16 -14.02
C ARG A 126 -12.23 -21.25 -12.81
N ASP A 127 -12.89 -21.76 -11.78
CA ASP A 127 -13.12 -21.02 -10.53
C ASP A 127 -11.79 -20.70 -9.83
N ARG A 128 -10.83 -21.63 -9.88
CA ARG A 128 -9.50 -21.37 -9.33
C ARG A 128 -8.72 -20.32 -10.12
N ASP A 129 -8.86 -20.31 -11.44
CA ASP A 129 -8.20 -19.33 -12.30
C ASP A 129 -8.82 -17.94 -12.14
N THR A 130 -10.16 -17.83 -12.04
CA THR A 130 -10.84 -16.56 -11.76
C THR A 130 -10.42 -15.99 -10.40
N LEU A 131 -10.47 -16.79 -9.33
CA LEU A 131 -10.02 -16.38 -8.00
C LEU A 131 -8.54 -15.97 -7.97
N ARG A 132 -7.69 -16.63 -8.76
CA ARG A 132 -6.28 -16.22 -8.92
C ARG A 132 -6.18 -14.84 -9.56
N THR A 133 -6.91 -14.59 -10.65
CA THR A 133 -6.90 -13.29 -11.32
C THR A 133 -7.44 -12.16 -10.43
N GLU A 134 -8.48 -12.43 -9.63
CA GLU A 134 -9.01 -11.45 -8.68
C GLU A 134 -8.00 -11.13 -7.58
N ARG A 135 -7.31 -12.14 -7.03
CA ARG A 135 -6.25 -11.93 -6.04
C ARG A 135 -5.09 -11.12 -6.60
N GLU A 136 -4.68 -11.40 -7.84
CA GLU A 136 -3.63 -10.63 -8.50
C GLU A 136 -4.07 -9.17 -8.75
N ALA A 137 -5.33 -8.96 -9.15
CA ALA A 137 -5.89 -7.63 -9.34
C ALA A 137 -5.95 -6.84 -8.01
N LEU A 138 -6.38 -7.48 -6.92
CA LEU A 138 -6.39 -6.88 -5.59
C LEU A 138 -4.98 -6.54 -5.11
N ALA A 139 -4.03 -7.46 -5.26
CA ALA A 139 -2.62 -7.22 -4.91
C ALA A 139 -2.02 -6.06 -5.72
N ASN A 140 -2.35 -5.95 -7.01
CA ASN A 140 -1.92 -4.83 -7.84
C ASN A 140 -2.57 -3.51 -7.43
N ARG A 141 -3.84 -3.54 -7.00
CA ARG A 141 -4.54 -2.36 -6.49
C ARG A 141 -3.95 -1.88 -5.17
N GLU A 142 -3.66 -2.80 -4.26
CA GLU A 142 -2.99 -2.51 -2.98
C GLU A 142 -1.63 -1.84 -3.22
N ARG A 143 -0.78 -2.44 -4.07
CA ARG A 143 0.51 -1.84 -4.47
C ARG A 143 0.38 -0.46 -5.13
N THR A 144 -0.75 -0.19 -5.79
CA THR A 144 -0.99 1.12 -6.40
C THR A 144 -1.37 2.14 -5.34
N LEU A 145 -2.25 1.77 -4.41
CA LEU A 145 -2.62 2.62 -3.28
C LEU A 145 -1.42 2.93 -2.38
N GLU A 146 -0.56 1.95 -2.11
CA GLU A 146 0.68 2.15 -1.35
C GLU A 146 1.61 3.16 -2.03
N ARG A 147 1.77 3.07 -3.37
CA ARG A 147 2.55 4.04 -4.15
C ARG A 147 1.94 5.44 -4.09
N ASP A 148 0.62 5.55 -4.25
CA ASP A 148 -0.08 6.83 -4.17
C ASP A 148 0.04 7.48 -2.79
N LEU A 149 -0.01 6.68 -1.71
CA LEU A 149 0.21 7.15 -0.34
C LEU A 149 1.64 7.66 -0.16
N ALA A 150 2.64 6.88 -0.59
CA ALA A 150 4.04 7.30 -0.52
C ALA A 150 4.31 8.60 -1.29
N GLU A 151 3.70 8.77 -2.47
CA GLU A 151 3.80 10.01 -3.25
C GLU A 151 3.16 11.19 -2.51
N ARG A 152 1.97 10.99 -1.92
CA ARG A 152 1.28 12.02 -1.14
C ARG A 152 2.09 12.45 0.09
N ASP A 153 2.65 11.50 0.81
CA ASP A 153 3.49 11.78 1.99
C ASP A 153 4.74 12.57 1.60
N GLN A 154 5.39 12.21 0.50
CA GLN A 154 6.51 12.99 -0.03
C GLN A 154 6.09 14.41 -0.40
N ARG A 155 4.91 14.58 -1.00
CA ARG A 155 4.38 15.88 -1.42
C ARG A 155 4.04 16.75 -0.21
N ILE A 156 3.45 16.18 0.84
CA ILE A 156 3.17 16.86 2.11
C ILE A 156 4.48 17.31 2.75
N GLY A 157 5.46 16.40 2.91
CA GLY A 157 6.76 16.74 3.49
C GLY A 157 7.51 17.84 2.73
N LYS A 158 7.37 17.88 1.39
CA LYS A 158 7.91 18.98 0.59
C LYS A 158 7.20 20.31 0.88
N MET A 159 5.86 20.33 0.90
CA MET A 159 5.10 21.54 1.19
C MET A 159 5.40 22.08 2.60
N GLU A 160 5.54 21.20 3.59
CA GLU A 160 5.89 21.59 4.97
C GLU A 160 7.29 22.22 5.05
N SER A 161 8.26 21.65 4.33
CA SER A 161 9.61 22.21 4.22
C SER A 161 9.60 23.59 3.56
N ASP A 162 8.87 23.75 2.46
CA ASP A 162 8.75 25.03 1.74
C ASP A 162 8.00 26.09 2.58
N ALA A 163 6.97 25.69 3.32
CA ALA A 163 6.26 26.56 4.26
C ALA A 163 7.16 27.00 5.42
N SER A 164 7.98 26.09 5.95
CA SER A 164 8.95 26.39 7.02
C SER A 164 10.01 27.37 6.53
N ARG A 165 10.53 27.19 5.31
CA ARG A 165 11.48 28.12 4.68
C ARG A 165 10.87 29.51 4.48
N THR A 166 9.63 29.59 4.01
CA THR A 166 8.92 30.85 3.82
C THR A 166 8.71 31.56 5.16
N THR A 167 8.31 30.82 6.19
CA THR A 167 8.11 31.35 7.55
C THR A 167 9.40 31.88 8.14
N GLU A 168 10.53 31.19 7.95
CA GLU A 168 11.83 31.67 8.43
C GLU A 168 12.26 32.94 7.69
N THR A 169 12.06 33.02 6.37
CA THR A 169 12.30 34.24 5.59
C THR A 169 11.49 35.43 6.11
N VAL A 170 10.21 35.23 6.38
CA VAL A 170 9.34 36.28 6.95
C VAL A 170 9.78 36.65 8.38
N ARG A 171 10.19 35.68 9.20
CA ARG A 171 10.68 35.92 10.56
C ARG A 171 11.98 36.75 10.55
N MET A 172 12.88 36.48 9.60
CA MET A 172 14.10 37.27 9.42
C MET A 172 13.77 38.72 9.05
N MET A 173 12.82 38.94 8.13
CA MET A 173 12.38 40.30 7.76
C MET A 173 11.70 41.06 8.92
N ARG A 174 11.07 40.34 9.85
CA ARG A 174 10.30 40.91 10.97
C ARG A 174 11.06 40.97 12.28
N SER A 175 12.26 40.40 12.37
CA SER A 175 13.04 40.41 13.60
C SER A 175 13.55 41.82 13.87
N PRO A 176 13.23 42.42 15.03
CA PRO A 176 13.71 43.75 15.40
C PRO A 176 15.24 43.80 15.63
N GLU A 177 15.90 42.65 15.72
CA GLU A 177 17.35 42.53 15.92
C GLU A 177 18.15 42.32 14.63
N VAL A 178 17.50 42.40 13.47
CA VAL A 178 18.19 42.31 12.18
C VAL A 178 18.80 43.65 11.79
N GLU A 179 20.12 43.72 11.86
CA GLU A 179 20.89 44.87 11.42
C GLU A 179 21.15 44.75 9.92
N VAL A 180 20.77 45.78 9.14
CA VAL A 180 20.94 45.81 7.68
C VAL A 180 22.12 46.69 7.32
N LEU A 181 23.16 46.08 6.76
CA LEU A 181 24.32 46.78 6.23
C LEU A 181 24.19 46.91 4.69
N PRO A 182 23.98 48.12 4.16
CA PRO A 182 23.96 48.34 2.72
C PRO A 182 25.38 48.24 2.14
N LEU A 183 25.54 47.45 1.09
CA LEU A 183 26.75 47.41 0.25
C LEU A 183 26.46 48.14 -1.06
N ARG A 184 27.37 49.04 -1.45
CA ARG A 184 27.24 49.82 -2.68
C ARG A 184 28.23 49.37 -3.73
N GLY A 185 27.76 49.39 -4.97
CA GLY A 185 28.58 49.23 -6.18
C GLY A 185 29.77 50.17 -6.19
N SER A 186 30.92 49.65 -6.63
CA SER A 186 32.10 50.46 -6.89
C SER A 186 31.99 51.19 -8.24
N ALA A 187 33.04 51.93 -8.62
CA ALA A 187 33.08 52.64 -9.90
C ALA A 187 33.01 51.71 -11.13
N SER A 188 33.45 50.45 -11.00
CA SER A 188 33.36 49.45 -12.08
C SER A 188 31.92 48.96 -12.29
N GLN A 189 31.10 48.98 -11.23
CA GLN A 189 29.71 48.51 -11.24
C GLN A 189 28.79 49.42 -10.40
N PRO A 190 28.58 50.70 -10.79
CA PRO A 190 27.88 51.68 -9.95
C PRO A 190 26.40 51.35 -9.72
N GLY A 191 25.80 50.51 -10.57
CA GLY A 191 24.43 50.01 -10.42
C GLY A 191 24.30 48.83 -9.45
N ALA A 192 25.39 48.15 -9.10
CA ALA A 192 25.37 46.98 -8.23
C ALA A 192 24.94 47.37 -6.82
N LEU A 193 24.14 46.51 -6.20
CA LEU A 193 23.64 46.68 -4.85
C LEU A 193 23.89 45.41 -4.05
N GLY A 194 24.17 45.56 -2.77
CA GLY A 194 24.13 44.48 -1.81
C GLY A 194 23.45 44.90 -0.52
N ARG A 195 22.87 43.93 0.17
CA ARG A 195 22.36 44.07 1.53
C ARG A 195 22.84 42.87 2.31
N LEU A 196 23.50 43.15 3.42
CA LEU A 196 23.88 42.13 4.38
C LEU A 196 22.97 42.25 5.60
N PHE A 197 22.26 41.18 5.94
CA PHE A 197 21.38 41.11 7.09
C PHE A 197 22.07 40.31 8.19
N PHE A 198 22.15 40.88 9.39
CA PHE A 198 22.73 40.20 10.55
C PHE A 198 21.65 39.73 11.52
N ASP A 199 21.50 38.43 11.70
CA ASP A 199 20.69 37.88 12.81
C ASP A 199 21.58 37.71 14.04
N ARG A 200 21.58 38.72 14.94
CA ARG A 200 22.35 38.71 16.20
C ARG A 200 22.00 37.53 17.11
N ALA A 201 20.74 37.10 17.14
CA ALA A 201 20.29 36.03 18.02
C ALA A 201 20.88 34.66 17.63
N ARG A 202 21.16 34.47 16.33
CA ARG A 202 21.65 33.20 15.78
C ARG A 202 23.10 33.26 15.26
N GLY A 203 23.71 34.43 15.22
CA GLY A 203 25.07 34.62 14.71
C GLY A 203 25.20 34.35 13.20
N ARG A 204 24.11 34.52 12.44
CA ARG A 204 24.07 34.24 10.99
C ARG A 204 23.97 35.51 10.16
N TRP A 205 24.64 35.50 9.02
CA TRP A 205 24.61 36.59 8.05
C TRP A 205 23.94 36.14 6.76
N TYR A 206 23.12 37.00 6.18
CA TYR A 206 22.50 36.79 4.88
C TYR A 206 22.93 37.88 3.92
N LEU A 207 23.60 37.51 2.83
CA LEU A 207 23.91 38.43 1.75
C LEU A 207 22.83 38.30 0.68
N HIS A 208 22.27 39.42 0.28
CA HIS A 208 21.52 39.55 -0.96
C HIS A 208 22.21 40.58 -1.86
N ALA A 209 22.63 40.17 -3.04
CA ALA A 209 23.26 41.02 -4.04
C ALA A 209 22.37 41.08 -5.28
N SER A 210 22.30 42.24 -5.92
CA SER A 210 21.52 42.45 -7.14
C SER A 210 22.20 43.41 -8.10
N ARG A 211 21.91 43.23 -9.39
CA ARG A 211 22.50 44.01 -10.49
C ARG A 211 24.03 43.93 -10.55
N LEU A 212 24.59 42.81 -10.08
CA LEU A 212 25.98 42.45 -10.32
C LEU A 212 26.09 41.79 -11.69
N ARG A 213 27.09 42.17 -12.49
CA ARG A 213 27.40 41.43 -13.72
C ARG A 213 27.96 40.05 -13.37
N PRO A 214 27.79 39.02 -14.20
CA PRO A 214 28.52 37.77 -14.03
C PRO A 214 30.04 38.02 -13.98
N ALA A 215 30.75 37.36 -13.06
CA ALA A 215 32.19 37.57 -12.85
C ALA A 215 33.05 37.23 -14.10
N GLY A 216 32.50 36.41 -14.99
CA GLY A 216 33.15 35.96 -16.21
C GLY A 216 33.82 34.58 -16.06
N PRO A 217 34.27 33.98 -17.17
CA PRO A 217 34.85 32.65 -17.16
C PRO A 217 36.13 32.58 -16.29
N GLY A 218 36.20 31.59 -15.40
CA GLY A 218 37.35 31.37 -14.50
C GLY A 218 37.43 32.31 -13.30
N LYS A 219 36.38 33.12 -13.07
CA LYS A 219 36.22 33.99 -11.91
C LYS A 219 34.96 33.67 -11.13
N THR A 220 34.93 34.06 -9.87
CA THR A 220 33.79 34.01 -8.97
C THR A 220 33.80 35.26 -8.09
N TYR A 221 32.70 35.57 -7.41
CA TYR A 221 32.72 36.61 -6.39
C TYR A 221 33.11 36.05 -5.04
N GLU A 222 33.92 36.79 -4.29
CA GLU A 222 34.28 36.42 -2.92
C GLU A 222 33.88 37.53 -1.95
N LEU A 223 33.18 37.14 -0.89
CA LEU A 223 32.77 37.99 0.23
C LEU A 223 33.89 38.00 1.28
N TRP A 224 34.23 39.19 1.73
CA TRP A 224 35.27 39.45 2.72
C TRP A 224 34.70 40.16 3.93
N PHE A 225 35.05 39.65 5.11
CA PHE A 225 34.89 40.34 6.38
C PHE A 225 36.21 41.01 6.76
N ILE A 226 36.16 42.31 7.01
CA ILE A 226 37.34 43.12 7.35
C ILE A 226 37.13 43.69 8.74
N ASN A 227 37.96 43.25 9.68
CA ASN A 227 37.84 43.65 11.07
C ASN A 227 38.53 44.99 11.37
N SER A 228 38.34 45.52 12.58
CA SER A 228 38.97 46.78 13.02
C SER A 228 40.51 46.72 13.00
N ALA A 229 41.11 45.53 13.07
CA ALA A 229 42.55 45.31 12.92
C ALA A 229 43.01 45.21 11.45
N GLN A 230 42.13 45.50 10.48
CA GLN A 230 42.38 45.44 9.04
C GLN A 230 42.72 44.03 8.50
N GLN A 231 42.44 42.97 9.27
CA GLN A 231 42.53 41.60 8.75
C GLN A 231 41.36 41.33 7.82
N LYS A 232 41.67 40.76 6.64
CA LYS A 232 40.70 40.37 5.62
C LYS A 232 40.46 38.88 5.75
N ILE A 233 39.23 38.52 6.07
CA ILE A 233 38.82 37.15 6.37
C ILE A 233 37.88 36.71 5.25
N PRO A 234 38.23 35.65 4.50
CA PRO A 234 37.34 35.12 3.47
C PRO A 234 36.10 34.54 4.15
N ALA A 235 34.93 34.96 3.68
CA ALA A 235 33.66 34.55 4.25
C ALA A 235 33.00 33.47 3.39
N ALA A 236 32.88 33.73 2.09
CA ALA A 236 32.30 32.78 1.14
C ALA A 236 32.50 33.22 -0.32
N THR A 237 32.52 32.26 -1.23
CA THR A 237 32.48 32.49 -2.67
C THR A 237 31.09 32.26 -3.24
N PHE A 238 30.69 33.01 -4.26
CA PHE A 238 29.39 32.87 -4.90
C PHE A 238 29.41 33.37 -6.35
N ASP A 239 28.48 32.84 -7.14
CA ASP A 239 28.19 33.33 -8.48
C ASP A 239 26.79 33.95 -8.51
N VAL A 240 26.55 34.81 -9.49
CA VAL A 240 25.23 35.44 -9.73
C VAL A 240 24.47 34.68 -10.81
N ASP A 241 23.16 34.72 -10.74
CA ASP A 241 22.28 34.17 -11.77
C ASP A 241 22.22 35.06 -13.04
N ASP A 242 21.43 34.64 -14.02
CA ASP A 242 21.25 35.36 -15.28
C ASP A 242 20.62 36.77 -15.09
N ASN A 243 20.00 37.03 -13.94
CA ASN A 243 19.45 38.34 -13.57
C ASN A 243 20.47 39.22 -12.82
N GLY A 244 21.67 38.70 -12.54
CA GLY A 244 22.69 39.38 -11.76
C GLY A 244 22.38 39.41 -10.27
N GLU A 245 21.61 38.43 -9.78
CA GLU A 245 21.24 38.29 -8.37
C GLU A 245 21.97 37.11 -7.71
N ALA A 246 22.25 37.26 -6.41
CA ALA A 246 22.76 36.18 -5.58
C ALA A 246 22.21 36.31 -4.16
N THR A 247 21.84 35.19 -3.55
CA THR A 247 21.46 35.13 -2.13
C THR A 247 22.26 34.03 -1.45
N LEU A 248 22.92 34.38 -0.35
CA LEU A 248 23.83 33.50 0.35
C LEU A 248 23.60 33.59 1.86
N LEU A 249 23.56 32.43 2.51
CA LEU A 249 23.68 32.32 3.97
C LEU A 249 25.15 32.10 4.31
N VAL A 250 25.68 32.93 5.21
CA VAL A 250 27.09 32.95 5.62
C VAL A 250 27.15 32.80 7.13
N ASP A 251 27.87 31.77 7.59
CA ASP A 251 28.22 31.65 8.99
C ASP A 251 29.38 32.60 9.30
N LEU A 252 29.34 33.26 10.47
CA LEU A 252 30.43 34.14 10.87
C LEU A 252 31.67 33.28 11.23
N PRO A 253 32.82 33.46 10.53
CA PRO A 253 34.03 32.73 10.88
C PRO A 253 34.43 32.94 12.34
N GLU A 254 34.93 31.89 12.99
CA GLU A 254 35.53 32.03 14.31
C GLU A 254 36.70 33.02 14.23
N ASN A 255 36.74 34.02 15.12
CA ASN A 255 37.76 35.07 15.22
C ASN A 255 37.64 36.28 14.28
N VAL A 256 36.46 36.61 13.75
CA VAL A 256 36.29 37.89 13.03
C VAL A 256 36.55 39.12 13.92
N GLY A 257 36.28 39.03 15.23
CA GLY A 257 36.40 40.18 16.14
C GLY A 257 35.40 41.29 15.79
N THR A 258 35.74 42.55 16.06
CA THR A 258 34.88 43.69 15.69
C THR A 258 34.94 43.92 14.18
N LEU A 259 33.84 43.64 13.50
CA LEU A 259 33.70 43.84 12.06
C LEU A 259 33.59 45.34 11.74
N ALA A 260 34.41 45.83 10.81
CA ALA A 260 34.46 47.24 10.43
C ALA A 260 33.95 47.48 9.00
N LEU A 261 34.31 46.59 8.08
CA LEU A 261 34.01 46.72 6.65
C LEU A 261 33.67 45.35 6.07
N VAL A 262 32.75 45.34 5.11
CA VAL A 262 32.42 44.19 4.29
C VAL A 262 32.67 44.56 2.83
N ALA A 263 33.30 43.66 2.07
CA ALA A 263 33.58 43.87 0.66
C ALA A 263 33.31 42.60 -0.15
N VAL A 264 32.94 42.78 -1.41
CA VAL A 264 32.87 41.70 -2.42
C VAL A 264 33.85 42.04 -3.53
N THR A 265 34.70 41.09 -3.90
CA THR A 265 35.68 41.22 -4.98
C THR A 265 35.47 40.15 -6.05
N ASP A 266 35.95 40.39 -7.28
CA ASP A 266 36.00 39.37 -8.33
C ASP A 266 37.32 38.58 -8.26
N GLU A 267 37.25 37.33 -7.81
CA GLU A 267 38.43 36.50 -7.55
C GLU A 267 38.51 35.32 -8.54
N PRO A 268 39.68 34.68 -8.71
CA PRO A 268 39.78 33.42 -9.44
C PRO A 268 38.89 32.34 -8.84
N SER A 269 38.34 31.45 -9.68
CA SER A 269 37.54 30.32 -9.21
C SER A 269 38.31 29.46 -8.20
N GLY A 270 37.66 29.12 -7.07
CA GLY A 270 38.26 28.36 -5.98
C GLY A 270 38.57 29.18 -4.72
N GLY A 271 38.39 30.50 -4.78
CA GLY A 271 38.63 31.42 -3.66
C GLY A 271 40.11 31.63 -3.37
N VAL A 272 40.43 32.72 -2.69
CA VAL A 272 41.81 33.10 -2.36
C VAL A 272 41.95 33.36 -0.86
N LYS A 273 43.19 33.28 -0.34
CA LYS A 273 43.44 33.58 1.08
C LYS A 273 43.46 35.08 1.39
N GLN A 274 43.67 35.89 0.36
CA GLN A 274 43.76 37.35 0.40
C GLN A 274 43.15 37.87 -0.90
N PRO A 275 42.35 38.95 -0.87
CA PRO A 275 41.70 39.46 -2.06
C PRO A 275 42.74 39.92 -3.09
N THR A 276 42.59 39.46 -4.32
CA THR A 276 43.42 39.80 -5.47
C THR A 276 42.64 40.60 -6.53
N GLY A 277 41.31 40.50 -6.50
CA GLY A 277 40.38 41.15 -7.39
C GLY A 277 40.10 42.61 -7.09
N GLU A 278 39.32 43.24 -7.97
CA GLU A 278 38.79 44.57 -7.73
C GLU A 278 37.58 44.50 -6.79
N ILE A 279 37.39 45.54 -5.98
CA ILE A 279 36.19 45.66 -5.15
C ILE A 279 34.99 45.99 -6.05
N GLN A 280 33.95 45.18 -5.96
CA GLN A 280 32.71 45.31 -6.72
C GLN A 280 31.58 45.84 -5.84
N LEU A 281 31.53 45.41 -4.58
CA LEU A 281 30.63 45.95 -3.55
C LEU A 281 31.41 46.24 -2.27
N ALA A 282 31.05 47.29 -1.55
CA ALA A 282 31.56 47.54 -0.20
C ALA A 282 30.55 48.26 0.70
N GLY A 283 30.61 48.01 2.00
CA GLY A 283 29.83 48.71 3.01
C GLY A 283 30.50 48.68 4.38
N GLN A 284 30.41 49.79 5.11
CA GLN A 284 31.03 49.96 6.43
C GLN A 284 29.97 49.82 7.51
N LEU A 285 30.30 49.10 8.58
CA LEU A 285 29.47 49.09 9.78
C LEU A 285 29.69 50.41 10.50
N THR A 286 28.67 51.25 10.49
CA THR A 286 28.61 52.39 11.40
C THR A 286 28.35 51.81 12.79
N THR A 287 29.38 51.73 13.63
CA THR A 287 29.20 51.44 15.06
C THR A 287 28.08 52.35 15.58
N PRO A 288 27.05 51.82 16.28
CA PRO A 288 26.07 52.67 16.90
C PRO A 288 26.82 53.67 17.78
N GLN A 289 26.56 54.97 17.58
CA GLN A 289 26.98 55.93 18.59
C GLN A 289 26.25 55.55 19.88
N SER A 290 27.06 55.30 20.91
CA SER A 290 26.69 55.00 22.29
C SER A 290 25.57 55.85 22.83
#